data_AF-A0A1Q7NBJ8-F1
#
_entry.id   AF-A0A1Q7NBJ8-F1
#
_cell.length_a   1.000
_cell.length_b   1.000
_cell.length_c   1.000
_cell.angle_alpha   90.00
_cell.angle_beta   90.00
_cell.angle_gamma   90.00
#
_symmetry.space_group_name_H-M   'P 1'
#
loop_
_entity.id
_entity.type
_entity.pdbx_description
1 polymer ?
#
loop_
_entity_poly.entity_id
_entity_poly.type
_entity_poly.pdbx_seq_one_letter_code
_entity_poly.pdbx_strand_id
1 'polypeptide(L)' 'MWNKDEVRGKVDQAKGRMKQAAGDLKNDEQLRKEGEADEAAGQVAEALGKGRRKVGEAIKDLGDTIKR' A
#
# COMPACT_ATOMS: atom_id res chain seq x y z
N MET A 1 31.96 0.31 -37.50
CA MET A 1 31.51 -1.06 -37.21
C MET A 1 31.05 -1.09 -35.76
N TRP A 2 29.82 -1.49 -35.48
CA TRP A 2 29.37 -1.60 -34.10
C TRP A 2 29.98 -2.88 -33.51
N ASN A 3 30.60 -2.76 -32.33
CA ASN A 3 31.12 -3.93 -31.64
C ASN A 3 29.95 -4.83 -31.20
N LYS A 4 30.19 -6.14 -31.24
CA LYS A 4 29.20 -7.18 -30.89
C LYS A 4 28.56 -6.93 -29.52
N ASP A 5 29.35 -6.39 -28.59
CA ASP A 5 28.92 -6.03 -27.24
C ASP A 5 27.95 -4.83 -27.19
N GLU A 6 28.11 -3.86 -28.07
CA GLU A 6 27.24 -2.66 -28.13
C GLU A 6 25.86 -3.02 -28.70
N VAL A 7 25.83 -3.91 -29.69
CA VAL A 7 24.58 -4.48 -30.23
C VAL A 7 23.87 -5.31 -29.16
N ARG A 8 24.62 -6.15 -28.44
CA ARG A 8 24.09 -6.98 -27.36
C ARG A 8 23.50 -6.13 -26.23
N GLY A 9 24.20 -5.10 -25.80
CA GLY A 9 23.72 -4.15 -24.79
C GLY A 9 22.42 -3.44 -25.19
N LYS A 10 22.28 -3.02 -26.46
CA LYS A 10 21.04 -2.41 -26.95
C LYS A 10 19.87 -3.40 -27.00
N VAL A 11 20.13 -4.65 -27.38
CA VAL A 11 19.11 -5.71 -27.36
C VAL A 11 18.66 -6.02 -25.93
N ASP A 12 19.58 -6.12 -24.98
CA ASP A 12 19.26 -6.34 -23.58
C ASP A 12 18.49 -5.16 -22.97
N GLN A 13 18.83 -3.91 -23.32
CA GLN A 13 18.05 -2.73 -22.93
C GLN A 13 16.62 -2.75 -23.50
N ALA A 14 16.45 -3.10 -24.78
CA ALA A 14 15.12 -3.18 -25.39
C ALA A 14 14.27 -4.29 -24.74
N LYS A 15 14.88 -5.45 -24.47
CA LYS A 15 14.22 -6.58 -23.79
C LYS A 15 13.86 -6.24 -22.34
N GLY A 16 14.73 -5.49 -21.66
CA GLY A 16 14.49 -4.93 -20.33
C GLY A 16 13.29 -3.98 -20.31
N ARG A 17 13.24 -3.01 -21.24
CA ARG A 17 12.09 -2.08 -21.36
C ARG A 17 10.79 -2.81 -21.67
N MET A 18 10.80 -3.82 -22.53
CA MET A 18 9.61 -4.64 -22.80
C MET A 18 9.15 -5.40 -21.57
N LYS A 19 10.06 -5.97 -20.78
CA LYS A 19 9.72 -6.63 -19.50
C LYS A 19 9.18 -5.66 -18.46
N GLN A 20 9.75 -4.45 -18.37
CA GLN A 20 9.24 -3.41 -17.47
C GLN A 20 7.82 -3.00 -17.89
N ALA A 21 7.60 -2.66 -19.16
CA ALA A 21 6.27 -2.31 -19.66
C ALA A 21 5.23 -3.42 -19.45
N ALA A 22 5.61 -4.69 -19.67
CA ALA A 22 4.74 -5.83 -19.41
C ALA A 22 4.50 -6.06 -17.90
N GLY A 23 5.48 -5.74 -17.06
CA GLY A 23 5.38 -5.80 -15.61
C GLY A 23 4.49 -4.70 -15.05
N ASP A 24 4.60 -3.47 -15.54
CA ASP A 24 3.72 -2.33 -15.21
C ASP A 24 2.28 -2.62 -15.64
N LEU A 25 2.08 -3.11 -16.88
CA LEU A 25 0.75 -3.51 -17.38
C LEU A 25 0.10 -4.64 -16.57
N LYS A 26 0.91 -5.55 -16.01
CA LYS A 26 0.42 -6.60 -15.09
C LYS A 26 0.23 -6.11 -13.65
N ASN A 27 0.92 -5.05 -13.24
CA ASN A 27 0.92 -4.57 -11.85
C ASN A 27 -0.36 -3.80 -11.49
N ASP A 28 -1.07 -3.20 -12.46
CA ASP A 28 -2.25 -2.39 -12.16
C ASP A 28 -3.45 -3.18 -11.61
N GLU A 29 -3.70 -4.41 -12.05
CA GLU A 29 -4.89 -5.16 -11.60
C GLU A 29 -4.67 -5.88 -10.25
N GLN A 30 -3.45 -6.36 -10.00
CA GLN A 30 -3.11 -6.96 -8.70
C GLN A 30 -2.88 -5.88 -7.62
N LEU A 31 -2.12 -4.81 -7.90
CA LEU A 31 -1.89 -3.74 -6.91
C LEU A 31 -3.16 -2.94 -6.61
N ARG A 32 -4.09 -2.76 -7.56
CA ARG A 32 -5.38 -2.13 -7.23
C ARG A 32 -6.20 -2.99 -6.27
N LYS A 33 -6.20 -4.33 -6.45
CA LYS A 33 -6.91 -5.24 -5.54
C LYS A 33 -6.27 -5.32 -4.16
N GLU A 34 -4.94 -5.36 -4.08
CA GLU A 34 -4.22 -5.27 -2.80
C GLU A 34 -4.46 -3.92 -2.13
N GLY A 35 -4.37 -2.82 -2.86
CA GLY A 35 -4.61 -1.47 -2.34
C GLY A 35 -6.04 -1.28 -1.81
N GLU A 36 -7.05 -1.78 -2.50
CA GLU A 36 -8.45 -1.68 -2.06
C GLU A 36 -8.71 -2.53 -0.80
N ALA A 37 -8.07 -3.69 -0.67
CA ALA A 37 -8.14 -4.53 0.52
C ALA A 37 -7.40 -3.91 1.72
N ASP A 38 -6.21 -3.34 1.50
CA ASP A 38 -5.44 -2.62 2.52
C ASP A 38 -6.17 -1.36 2.99
N GLU A 39 -6.80 -0.61 2.08
CA GLU A 39 -7.57 0.59 2.42
C GLU A 39 -8.80 0.24 3.28
N ALA A 40 -9.49 -0.86 2.95
CA ALA A 40 -10.60 -1.37 3.75
C ALA A 40 -10.15 -1.83 5.15
N ALA A 41 -9.03 -2.55 5.23
CA ALA A 41 -8.45 -2.98 6.50
C ALA A 41 -8.03 -1.76 7.36
N GLY A 42 -7.44 -0.75 6.74
CA GLY A 42 -7.06 0.51 7.38
C GLY A 42 -8.27 1.27 7.96
N GLN A 43 -9.36 1.40 7.19
CA GLN A 43 -10.59 2.05 7.65
C GLN A 43 -11.21 1.32 8.86
N VAL A 44 -11.23 -0.01 8.86
CA VAL A 44 -11.73 -0.81 9.99
C VAL A 44 -10.85 -0.61 11.23
N ALA A 45 -9.52 -0.64 11.07
CA ALA A 45 -8.59 -0.40 12.16
C ALA A 45 -8.75 1.00 12.76
N GLU A 46 -8.94 2.02 11.92
CA GLU A 46 -9.16 3.39 12.37
C GLU A 46 -10.49 3.54 13.12
N ALA A 47 -11.58 2.93 12.61
CA ALA A 47 -12.88 2.94 13.26
C ALA A 47 -12.84 2.28 14.65
N LEU A 48 -12.18 1.12 14.76
CA LEU A 48 -11.97 0.43 16.03
C LEU A 48 -11.12 1.26 17.00
N GLY A 49 -10.06 1.90 16.52
CA GLY A 49 -9.20 2.78 17.32
C GLY A 49 -9.93 4.02 17.84
N LYS A 50 -10.78 4.65 17.02
CA LYS A 50 -11.64 5.77 17.42
C LYS A 50 -12.70 5.32 18.44
N GLY A 51 -13.31 4.15 18.24
CA GLY A 51 -14.29 3.58 19.17
C GLY A 51 -13.70 3.30 20.55
N ARG A 52 -12.53 2.64 20.61
CA ARG A 52 -11.83 2.37 21.88
C ARG A 52 -11.45 3.65 22.63
N ARG A 53 -11.00 4.70 21.94
CA ARG A 53 -10.69 6.00 22.55
C ARG A 53 -11.92 6.63 23.19
N LYS A 54 -13.05 6.74 22.48
CA LYS A 54 -14.29 7.30 23.01
C LYS A 54 -14.79 6.54 24.25
N VAL A 55 -14.70 5.22 24.24
CA VAL A 55 -15.08 4.40 25.41
C VAL A 55 -14.16 4.67 26.59
N GLY A 56 -12.85 4.77 26.36
CA GLY A 56 -11.88 5.13 27.38
C GLY A 56 -12.14 6.50 27.99
N GLU A 57 -12.43 7.52 27.16
CA GLU A 57 -12.78 8.87 27.62
C GLU A 57 -14.06 8.87 28.45
N ALA A 58 -15.12 8.20 27.99
CA ALA A 58 -16.38 8.12 28.72
C ALA A 58 -16.23 7.44 30.09
N ILE A 59 -15.44 6.37 30.18
CA ILE A 59 -15.16 5.69 31.45
C ILE A 59 -14.33 6.60 32.38
N LYS A 60 -13.36 7.34 31.81
CA LYS A 60 -12.50 8.24 32.58
C LYS A 60 -13.30 9.41 33.16
N ASP A 61 -14.14 10.07 32.34
CA ASP A 61 -15.03 11.14 32.78
C ASP A 61 -16.01 10.69 33.87
N LEU A 62 -16.55 9.47 33.73
CA LEU A 62 -17.40 8.87 34.76
C LEU A 62 -16.62 8.64 36.06
N GLY A 63 -15.39 8.13 35.96
CA GLY A 63 -14.50 7.90 37.10
C GLY A 63 -14.10 9.18 37.81
N ASP A 64 -13.74 10.24 37.07
CA ASP A 64 -13.40 11.54 37.64
C ASP A 64 -14.62 12.21 38.29
N THR A 65 -15.83 12.00 37.77
CA THR A 65 -17.07 12.51 38.37
C THR A 65 -17.42 11.79 39.67
N ILE A 66 -17.22 10.47 39.75
CA ILE A 66 -17.51 9.67 40.96
C ILE A 66 -16.46 9.91 42.06
N LYS A 67 -15.23 10.25 41.69
CA LYS A 67 -14.12 10.50 42.64
C LYS A 67 -14.18 11.89 43.29
N ARG A 68 -15.00 12.79 42.76
CA ARG A 68 -15.23 14.15 43.26
C ARG A 68 -16.40 14.19 44.23
#